data_AF-A0A182N282-F1
#
_entry.id   AF-A0A182N282-F1
#
_cell.length_a   1.000
_cell.length_b   1.000
_cell.length_c   1.000
_cell.angle_alpha   90.00
_cell.angle_beta   90.00
_cell.angle_gamma   90.00
#
_symmetry.space_group_name_H-M   'P 1'
#
loop_
_entity.id
_entity.type
_entity.pdbx_description
1 polymer ?
#
loop_
_entity_poly.entity_id
_entity_poly.type
_entity_poly.pdbx_seq_one_letter_code
_entity_poly.pdbx_strand_id
1 'polypeptide(L)'
;MDTFVEGFHSRQVVDRMEYVPFGRTGLKVSKVSLGTGTLSQFYGDLDEPEALEAIRYAVKRGINYIDTAPYYGQGRSEEVLGNALRTIPRQAYYVATKVARYELEYERMFDYSAAKTRESVQRSLQLLGVDYIDVVQIHDVEFAPNLDVVLQETLPALEALRREGKIRFIGVSAYPLEVLKQIVAKAPGRFDSVLCYCRNTLFDDSLKQYLPFFLENELAVVCASGHGMGLLTNGGPQPWHPADEQLKSVCREAAEYCRQREIELGKLAMHHFIQQSGPATFLAGMQTTALVNINLDAYEHELTAKEMEVLAYLKERVFPKIKCSHWEGFEVKRYWAALSPDEYLYSRNSMNPTEWFSEISNELWPGQCFSLQVQKVLHEERSKYQDIKIVQSASHGVVLILDGIIQCTERDEFAYQEMISFLPLCSHPNPQRVLIVGGGDGGVAREVVKHPAVQEVHQVEIDERVVELSKQYLPFMACGFASPKVRLTIGDGFEYMKQHEGAFDVIITDSSDPIGPAETLFRESYFELVKRALKPGGIICSQGGSFWLDAGHVRETLDYCRKHFPRVTYGLAAVPSYPTGQIGFFIASLNPETDFREPTRKFEDTEIDQMGMRYYTTDIHRTAFTLPRFAAKALNP
;
A
#
# COMPACT_ATOMS: atom_id res chain seq x y z
N MET A 1 37.25 25.77 -9.84
CA MET A 1 36.40 24.59 -10.06
C MET A 1 37.34 23.42 -10.08
N ASP A 2 37.09 22.47 -9.21
CA ASP A 2 38.17 21.61 -8.73
C ASP A 2 38.36 20.37 -9.62
N THR A 3 37.39 20.12 -10.53
CA THR A 3 37.50 19.13 -11.59
C THR A 3 37.78 19.71 -12.98
N PHE A 4 38.13 21.01 -13.09
CA PHE A 4 38.67 21.55 -14.35
C PHE A 4 40.09 21.01 -14.60
N VAL A 5 40.40 20.70 -15.85
CA VAL A 5 41.69 20.12 -16.24
C VAL A 5 42.17 20.75 -17.54
N GLU A 6 43.28 21.47 -17.45
CA GLU A 6 43.95 22.07 -18.61
C GLU A 6 44.38 21.00 -19.62
N GLY A 7 44.27 21.30 -20.91
CA GLY A 7 44.55 20.37 -22.00
C GLY A 7 43.48 19.29 -22.26
N PHE A 8 42.60 19.00 -21.29
CA PHE A 8 41.45 18.09 -21.49
C PHE A 8 40.13 18.85 -21.70
N HIS A 9 39.87 19.87 -20.88
CA HIS A 9 38.67 20.69 -20.94
C HIS A 9 38.86 21.98 -21.74
N SER A 10 37.79 22.46 -22.38
CA SER A 10 37.69 23.84 -22.85
C SER A 10 37.05 24.71 -21.77
N ARG A 11 37.73 25.79 -21.38
CA ARG A 11 37.25 26.67 -20.30
C ARG A 11 35.91 27.34 -20.64
N GLN A 12 35.75 27.81 -21.88
CA GLN A 12 34.52 28.41 -22.41
C GLN A 12 33.32 27.45 -22.39
N VAL A 13 33.56 26.14 -22.41
CA VAL A 13 32.52 25.11 -22.35
C VAL A 13 32.15 24.82 -20.90
N VAL A 14 33.16 24.56 -20.06
CA VAL A 14 32.97 24.22 -18.64
C VAL A 14 32.29 25.37 -17.86
N ASP A 15 32.63 26.63 -18.14
CA ASP A 15 32.01 27.78 -17.46
C ASP A 15 30.51 28.01 -17.79
N ARG A 16 29.90 27.20 -18.66
CA ARG A 16 28.43 27.19 -18.90
C ARG A 16 27.66 26.29 -17.92
N MET A 17 28.33 25.32 -17.32
CA MET A 17 27.70 24.39 -16.39
C MET A 17 27.65 25.03 -14.99
N GLU A 18 26.49 24.97 -14.36
CA GLU A 18 26.33 25.35 -12.95
C GLU A 18 26.88 24.23 -12.06
N TYR A 19 27.70 24.60 -11.08
CA TYR A 19 28.31 23.65 -10.13
C TYR A 19 27.82 23.90 -8.70
N VAL A 20 27.03 22.96 -8.20
CA VAL A 20 26.31 23.05 -6.93
C VAL A 20 27.06 22.27 -5.84
N PRO A 21 27.15 22.76 -4.59
CA PRO A 21 27.69 21.99 -3.48
C PRO A 21 26.92 20.67 -3.27
N PHE A 22 27.63 19.56 -3.16
CA PHE A 22 27.04 18.25 -2.91
C PHE A 22 26.83 18.06 -1.40
N GLY A 23 25.82 18.72 -0.85
CA GLY A 23 25.57 18.75 0.61
C GLY A 23 26.80 19.23 1.38
N ARG A 24 27.05 18.66 2.55
CA ARG A 24 28.25 18.95 3.38
C ARG A 24 29.57 18.31 2.92
N THR A 25 29.62 17.61 1.78
CA THR A 25 30.82 16.85 1.35
C THR A 25 32.00 17.71 0.88
N GLY A 26 31.74 18.98 0.56
CA GLY A 26 32.72 19.87 -0.08
C GLY A 26 32.95 19.61 -1.57
N LEU A 27 32.34 18.57 -2.17
CA LEU A 27 32.33 18.39 -3.63
C LEU A 27 31.45 19.45 -4.30
N LYS A 28 31.73 19.77 -5.56
CA LYS A 28 30.89 20.63 -6.40
C LYS A 28 30.51 19.90 -7.68
N VAL A 29 29.26 19.44 -7.76
CA VAL A 29 28.76 18.62 -8.86
C VAL A 29 28.10 19.48 -9.94
N SER A 30 28.19 19.04 -11.19
CA SER A 30 27.47 19.63 -12.31
C SER A 30 25.96 19.46 -12.12
N LYS A 31 25.19 20.51 -12.43
CA LYS A 31 23.72 20.50 -12.29
C LYS A 31 23.05 19.40 -13.11
N VAL A 32 23.62 19.05 -14.26
CA VAL A 32 23.28 17.84 -15.03
C VAL A 32 24.38 16.79 -14.82
N SER A 33 23.99 15.55 -14.57
CA SER A 33 24.90 14.41 -14.32
C SER A 33 24.58 13.20 -15.18
N LEU A 34 25.58 12.34 -15.37
CA LEU A 34 25.49 11.16 -16.23
C LEU A 34 25.13 9.91 -15.43
N GLY A 35 23.92 9.38 -15.63
CA GLY A 35 23.51 8.08 -15.12
C GLY A 35 23.81 6.99 -16.15
N THR A 36 24.57 5.96 -15.79
CA THR A 36 25.02 4.94 -16.75
C THR A 36 24.10 3.73 -16.85
N GLY A 37 22.89 3.78 -16.28
CA GLY A 37 21.90 2.71 -16.39
C GLY A 37 21.54 2.31 -17.83
N THR A 38 21.78 3.17 -18.82
CA THR A 38 21.62 2.83 -20.26
C THR A 38 22.78 2.04 -20.87
N LEU A 39 23.91 1.87 -20.16
CA LEU A 39 25.04 1.01 -20.56
C LEU A 39 24.83 -0.48 -20.20
N SER A 40 23.72 -0.81 -19.55
CA SER A 40 23.39 -2.12 -18.97
C SER A 40 22.76 -3.15 -19.93
N GLN A 41 22.47 -2.75 -21.17
CA GLN A 41 21.56 -3.42 -22.11
C GLN A 41 20.05 -3.42 -21.74
N PHE A 42 19.63 -2.92 -20.57
CA PHE A 42 18.19 -2.86 -20.19
C PHE A 42 17.31 -2.02 -21.15
N TYR A 43 17.95 -1.20 -22.00
CA TYR A 43 17.31 -0.29 -22.97
C TYR A 43 17.62 -0.67 -24.43
N GLY A 44 18.10 -1.89 -24.68
CA GLY A 44 18.49 -2.39 -26.01
C GLY A 44 20.00 -2.56 -26.18
N ASP A 45 20.43 -2.90 -27.39
CA ASP A 45 21.84 -3.09 -27.73
C ASP A 45 22.67 -1.81 -27.52
N LEU A 46 23.90 -1.98 -27.06
CA LEU A 46 24.85 -0.89 -26.80
C LEU A 46 25.95 -0.87 -27.86
N ASP A 47 26.04 0.22 -28.61
CA ASP A 47 27.27 0.57 -29.34
C ASP A 47 28.31 1.05 -28.32
N GLU A 48 29.20 0.14 -27.88
CA GLU A 48 30.21 0.46 -26.88
C GLU A 48 31.16 1.58 -27.34
N PRO A 49 31.73 1.58 -28.57
CA PRO A 49 32.53 2.71 -29.08
C PRO A 49 31.84 4.08 -28.99
N GLU A 50 30.58 4.21 -29.41
CA GLU A 50 29.81 5.47 -29.30
C GLU A 50 29.58 5.83 -27.82
N ALA A 51 29.31 4.85 -26.95
CA ALA A 51 29.12 5.10 -25.52
C ALA A 51 30.42 5.56 -24.81
N LEU A 52 31.58 5.02 -25.17
CA LEU A 52 32.87 5.45 -24.64
C LEU A 52 33.17 6.91 -25.01
N GLU A 53 32.92 7.31 -26.27
CA GLU A 53 33.06 8.72 -26.66
C GLU A 53 31.96 9.60 -26.03
N ALA A 54 30.73 9.11 -25.86
CA ALA A 54 29.67 9.85 -25.17
C ALA A 54 30.05 10.20 -23.71
N ILE A 55 30.64 9.26 -22.95
CA ILE A 55 31.14 9.51 -21.59
C ILE A 55 32.27 10.56 -21.62
N ARG A 56 33.26 10.38 -22.50
CA ARG A 56 34.40 11.29 -22.66
C ARG A 56 33.96 12.70 -23.09
N TYR A 57 32.96 12.78 -23.95
CA TYR A 57 32.35 14.02 -24.43
C TYR A 57 31.53 14.72 -23.33
N ALA A 58 30.74 13.97 -22.56
CA ALA A 58 30.00 14.48 -21.40
C ALA A 58 30.94 15.16 -20.38
N VAL A 59 32.06 14.52 -20.02
CA VAL A 59 33.04 15.13 -19.09
C VAL A 59 33.68 16.36 -19.71
N LYS A 60 34.08 16.32 -20.99
CA LYS A 60 34.58 17.52 -21.71
C LYS A 60 33.57 18.68 -21.76
N ARG A 61 32.26 18.37 -21.75
CA ARG A 61 31.15 19.33 -21.67
C ARG A 61 30.90 19.86 -20.26
N GLY A 62 31.65 19.40 -19.26
CA GLY A 62 31.58 19.88 -17.87
C GLY A 62 30.76 18.99 -16.93
N ILE A 63 30.17 17.88 -17.40
CA ILE A 63 29.49 16.92 -16.51
C ILE A 63 30.57 16.22 -15.67
N ASN A 64 30.55 16.42 -14.35
CA ASN A 64 31.60 15.92 -13.46
C ASN A 64 31.12 14.94 -12.38
N TYR A 65 29.85 14.54 -12.37
CA TYR A 65 29.34 13.47 -11.52
C TYR A 65 28.70 12.39 -12.38
N ILE A 66 29.17 11.15 -12.20
CA ILE A 66 28.78 9.98 -12.98
C ILE A 66 28.34 8.88 -12.02
N ASP A 67 27.14 8.36 -12.20
CA ASP A 67 26.53 7.36 -11.32
C ASP A 67 26.24 6.04 -12.07
N THR A 68 26.73 4.94 -11.51
CA THR A 68 26.57 3.56 -12.01
C THR A 68 26.06 2.65 -10.88
N ALA A 69 25.95 1.34 -11.12
CA ALA A 69 25.67 0.33 -10.10
C ALA A 69 26.10 -1.07 -10.57
N PRO A 70 26.43 -2.00 -9.66
CA PRO A 70 26.62 -3.41 -9.99
C PRO A 70 25.39 -4.04 -10.66
N TYR A 71 24.18 -3.68 -10.22
CA TYR A 71 22.93 -4.15 -10.84
C TYR A 71 22.76 -3.76 -12.33
N TYR A 72 23.47 -2.73 -12.81
CA TYR A 72 23.34 -2.24 -14.19
C TYR A 72 24.10 -3.18 -15.16
N GLY A 73 23.42 -4.27 -15.54
CA GLY A 73 23.97 -5.34 -16.37
C GLY A 73 25.01 -6.19 -15.64
N GLN A 74 24.80 -6.46 -14.34
CA GLN A 74 25.64 -7.35 -13.51
C GLN A 74 27.13 -6.96 -13.52
N GLY A 75 27.39 -5.65 -13.52
CA GLY A 75 28.73 -5.03 -13.59
C GLY A 75 29.11 -4.50 -14.98
N ARG A 76 28.35 -4.82 -16.04
CA ARG A 76 28.65 -4.36 -17.41
C ARG A 76 28.72 -2.85 -17.53
N SER A 77 27.83 -2.12 -16.86
CA SER A 77 27.89 -0.65 -16.83
C SER A 77 29.14 -0.12 -16.12
N GLU A 78 29.67 -0.82 -15.11
CA GLU A 78 30.90 -0.42 -14.42
C GLU A 78 32.14 -0.71 -15.30
N GLU A 79 32.12 -1.81 -16.04
CA GLU A 79 33.17 -2.18 -17.00
C GLU A 79 33.26 -1.17 -18.16
N VAL A 80 32.14 -0.86 -18.83
CA VAL A 80 32.11 0.11 -19.94
C VAL A 80 32.51 1.51 -19.44
N LEU A 81 32.02 1.91 -18.25
CA LEU A 81 32.45 3.17 -17.65
C LEU A 81 33.96 3.16 -17.37
N GLY A 82 34.49 2.11 -16.74
CA GLY A 82 35.93 1.97 -16.46
C GLY A 82 36.80 2.01 -17.73
N ASN A 83 36.34 1.39 -18.82
CA ASN A 83 36.99 1.48 -20.13
C ASN A 83 37.12 2.94 -20.61
N ALA A 84 36.07 3.76 -20.44
CA ALA A 84 36.10 5.18 -20.80
C ALA A 84 36.99 6.00 -19.86
N LEU A 85 36.85 5.78 -18.54
CA LEU A 85 37.54 6.52 -17.49
C LEU A 85 39.08 6.42 -17.59
N ARG A 86 39.63 5.31 -18.11
CA ARG A 86 41.08 5.18 -18.38
C ARG A 86 41.63 6.26 -19.32
N THR A 87 40.78 6.90 -20.13
CA THR A 87 41.18 7.96 -21.07
C THR A 87 40.91 9.38 -20.57
N ILE A 88 40.35 9.50 -19.36
CA ILE A 88 39.87 10.74 -18.74
C ILE A 88 40.71 11.00 -17.47
N PRO A 89 41.26 12.21 -17.25
CA PRO A 89 42.02 12.51 -16.03
C PRO A 89 41.16 12.26 -14.78
N ARG A 90 41.66 11.49 -13.78
CA ARG A 90 40.88 11.11 -12.58
C ARG A 90 40.26 12.29 -11.82
N GLN A 91 40.94 13.43 -11.84
CA GLN A 91 40.47 14.68 -11.22
C GLN A 91 39.31 15.35 -11.98
N ALA A 92 39.01 14.96 -13.23
CA ALA A 92 37.97 15.56 -14.06
C ALA A 92 36.53 15.17 -13.65
N TYR A 93 36.38 14.10 -12.87
CA TYR A 93 35.09 13.51 -12.51
C TYR A 93 35.07 13.01 -11.07
N TYR A 94 33.86 12.94 -10.53
CA TYR A 94 33.48 12.16 -9.37
C TYR A 94 32.69 10.95 -9.85
N VAL A 95 33.02 9.76 -9.32
CA VAL A 95 32.31 8.53 -9.64
C VAL A 95 31.51 8.05 -8.43
N ALA A 96 30.24 7.77 -8.67
CA ALA A 96 29.34 7.12 -7.75
C ALA A 96 28.99 5.70 -8.25
N THR A 97 28.98 4.74 -7.34
CA THR A 97 28.40 3.41 -7.58
C THR A 97 27.52 3.02 -6.40
N LYS A 98 27.02 1.78 -6.38
CA LYS A 98 26.08 1.31 -5.37
C LYS A 98 26.47 -0.06 -4.81
N VAL A 99 25.88 -0.38 -3.67
CA VAL A 99 25.90 -1.72 -3.06
C VAL A 99 24.46 -2.17 -2.78
N ALA A 100 24.32 -3.39 -2.27
CA ALA A 100 23.09 -4.07 -1.87
C ALA A 100 22.16 -4.58 -2.97
N ARG A 101 22.26 -4.14 -4.24
CA ARG A 101 21.51 -4.71 -5.38
C ARG A 101 22.45 -5.18 -6.50
N TYR A 102 22.31 -6.42 -6.97
CA TYR A 102 23.34 -7.10 -7.80
C TYR A 102 22.78 -7.92 -8.99
N GLU A 103 22.11 -9.06 -8.74
CA GLU A 103 21.72 -10.02 -9.78
C GLU A 103 20.27 -9.81 -10.28
N LEU A 104 19.87 -10.53 -11.34
CA LEU A 104 18.49 -10.49 -11.87
C LEU A 104 17.55 -11.50 -11.20
N GLU A 105 18.07 -12.64 -10.73
CA GLU A 105 17.27 -13.62 -9.99
C GLU A 105 16.99 -13.10 -8.59
N TYR A 106 15.74 -13.19 -8.15
CA TYR A 106 15.26 -12.55 -6.93
C TYR A 106 16.07 -12.98 -5.70
N GLU A 107 16.42 -14.26 -5.60
CA GLU A 107 17.22 -14.92 -4.54
C GLU A 107 18.65 -14.37 -4.41
N ARG A 108 19.14 -13.62 -5.40
CA ARG A 108 20.47 -13.02 -5.44
C ARG A 108 20.44 -11.54 -5.78
N MET A 109 19.24 -10.97 -5.98
CA MET A 109 19.08 -9.59 -6.41
C MET A 109 19.50 -8.61 -5.32
N PHE A 110 19.24 -8.93 -4.04
CA PHE A 110 19.64 -8.09 -2.91
C PHE A 110 20.44 -8.84 -1.84
N ASP A 111 21.49 -8.18 -1.32
CA ASP A 111 22.27 -8.63 -0.17
C ASP A 111 22.93 -7.42 0.53
N TYR A 112 22.37 -7.09 1.71
CA TYR A 112 22.74 -5.95 2.54
C TYR A 112 23.88 -6.27 3.55
N SER A 113 24.45 -7.48 3.54
CA SER A 113 25.46 -7.89 4.51
C SER A 113 26.75 -7.07 4.42
N ALA A 114 27.46 -6.93 5.54
CA ALA A 114 28.76 -6.27 5.60
C ALA A 114 29.80 -6.97 4.72
N ALA A 115 29.70 -8.30 4.61
CA ALA A 115 30.56 -9.13 3.78
C ALA A 115 30.38 -8.81 2.28
N LYS A 116 29.14 -8.85 1.78
CA LYS A 116 28.84 -8.57 0.37
C LYS A 116 29.11 -7.11 0.00
N THR A 117 28.83 -6.19 0.93
CA THR A 117 29.17 -4.77 0.78
C THR A 117 30.66 -4.57 0.49
N ARG A 118 31.55 -5.25 1.23
CA ARG A 118 33.00 -5.18 1.01
C ARG A 118 33.44 -5.86 -0.29
N GLU A 119 32.88 -7.04 -0.60
CA GLU A 119 33.14 -7.74 -1.86
C GLU A 119 32.77 -6.85 -3.07
N SER A 120 31.57 -6.25 -3.05
CA SER A 120 31.07 -5.41 -4.12
C SER A 120 31.93 -4.17 -4.32
N VAL A 121 32.29 -3.43 -3.26
CA VAL A 121 33.14 -2.24 -3.41
C VAL A 121 34.50 -2.62 -4.00
N GLN A 122 35.08 -3.75 -3.60
CA GLN A 122 36.33 -4.23 -4.18
C GLN A 122 36.19 -4.63 -5.67
N ARG A 123 35.05 -5.21 -6.07
CA ARG A 123 34.74 -5.51 -7.48
C ARG A 123 34.52 -4.23 -8.30
N SER A 124 33.76 -3.27 -7.79
CA SER A 124 33.52 -1.97 -8.45
C SER A 124 34.82 -1.19 -8.69
N LEU A 125 35.73 -1.15 -7.71
CA LEU A 125 37.06 -0.53 -7.87
C LEU A 125 37.85 -1.15 -9.04
N GLN A 126 37.78 -2.48 -9.20
CA GLN A 126 38.45 -3.21 -10.28
C GLN A 126 37.82 -2.94 -11.65
N LEU A 127 36.48 -3.01 -11.75
CA LEU A 127 35.75 -2.77 -13.01
C LEU A 127 35.91 -1.33 -13.49
N LEU A 128 35.77 -0.36 -12.58
CA LEU A 128 35.95 1.07 -12.87
C LEU A 128 37.43 1.45 -13.10
N GLY A 129 38.38 0.63 -12.63
CA GLY A 129 39.82 0.90 -12.74
C GLY A 129 40.28 2.13 -11.93
N VAL A 130 39.75 2.31 -10.72
CA VAL A 130 40.07 3.45 -9.83
C VAL A 130 40.50 3.00 -8.43
N ASP A 131 41.39 3.77 -7.79
CA ASP A 131 41.90 3.46 -6.45
C ASP A 131 40.87 3.71 -5.33
N TYR A 132 39.94 4.64 -5.56
CA TYR A 132 38.84 5.02 -4.67
C TYR A 132 37.62 5.50 -5.44
N ILE A 133 36.44 5.29 -4.84
CA ILE A 133 35.13 5.78 -5.31
C ILE A 133 34.76 7.05 -4.54
N ASP A 134 34.13 8.05 -5.18
CA ASP A 134 33.76 9.29 -4.50
C ASP A 134 32.50 9.10 -3.64
N VAL A 135 31.46 8.46 -4.16
CA VAL A 135 30.21 8.19 -3.42
C VAL A 135 29.79 6.73 -3.58
N VAL A 136 29.43 6.06 -2.49
CA VAL A 136 28.71 4.76 -2.57
C VAL A 136 27.31 4.94 -2.01
N GLN A 137 26.31 4.69 -2.86
CA GLN A 137 24.90 4.65 -2.44
C GLN A 137 24.54 3.23 -1.98
N ILE A 138 23.78 3.10 -0.90
CA ILE A 138 23.08 1.84 -0.60
C ILE A 138 21.84 1.79 -1.49
N HIS A 139 21.77 0.81 -2.41
CA HIS A 139 20.74 0.74 -3.44
C HIS A 139 19.41 0.23 -2.85
N ASP A 140 18.35 0.98 -3.11
CA ASP A 140 16.93 0.65 -2.94
C ASP A 140 16.63 -0.03 -1.59
N VAL A 141 16.85 0.69 -0.49
CA VAL A 141 16.72 0.16 0.88
C VAL A 141 15.31 -0.28 1.27
N GLU A 142 14.29 0.03 0.48
CA GLU A 142 12.93 -0.50 0.62
C GLU A 142 12.81 -2.00 0.32
N PHE A 143 13.84 -2.61 -0.28
CA PHE A 143 13.95 -4.06 -0.50
C PHE A 143 14.76 -4.78 0.59
N ALA A 144 15.25 -4.07 1.62
CA ALA A 144 15.83 -4.71 2.79
C ALA A 144 14.73 -5.42 3.62
N PRO A 145 15.01 -6.58 4.25
CA PRO A 145 14.05 -7.25 5.14
C PRO A 145 13.54 -6.33 6.26
N ASN A 146 14.40 -5.42 6.70
CA ASN A 146 14.08 -4.24 7.47
C ASN A 146 15.24 -3.23 7.35
N LEU A 147 14.99 -1.96 7.69
CA LEU A 147 16.02 -0.92 7.63
C LEU A 147 17.16 -1.12 8.64
N ASP A 148 16.95 -1.88 9.71
CA ASP A 148 17.96 -2.06 10.76
C ASP A 148 19.12 -2.95 10.27
N VAL A 149 18.87 -3.89 9.34
CA VAL A 149 19.94 -4.60 8.61
C VAL A 149 20.87 -3.61 7.92
N VAL A 150 20.33 -2.62 7.21
CA VAL A 150 21.12 -1.60 6.51
C VAL A 150 22.00 -0.79 7.48
N LEU A 151 21.44 -0.47 8.66
CA LEU A 151 22.09 0.35 9.68
C LEU A 151 23.14 -0.40 10.52
N GLN A 152 23.02 -1.72 10.62
CA GLN A 152 23.88 -2.60 11.42
C GLN A 152 24.95 -3.32 10.58
N GLU A 153 24.66 -3.63 9.30
CA GLU A 153 25.56 -4.34 8.39
C GLU A 153 26.18 -3.42 7.33
N THR A 154 25.36 -2.91 6.40
CA THR A 154 25.83 -2.20 5.20
C THR A 154 26.55 -0.89 5.56
N LEU A 155 25.90 -0.04 6.36
CA LEU A 155 26.40 1.30 6.70
C LEU A 155 27.73 1.24 7.50
N PRO A 156 27.88 0.42 8.56
CA PRO A 156 29.17 0.24 9.24
C PRO A 156 30.28 -0.31 8.34
N ALA A 157 29.95 -1.18 7.38
CA ALA A 157 30.92 -1.68 6.40
C ALA A 157 31.43 -0.57 5.46
N LEU A 158 30.54 0.30 4.97
CA LEU A 158 30.91 1.48 4.18
C LEU A 158 31.70 2.49 5.02
N GLU A 159 31.32 2.74 6.28
CA GLU A 159 32.09 3.61 7.19
C GLU A 159 33.51 3.07 7.48
N ALA A 160 33.70 1.75 7.46
CA ALA A 160 35.02 1.13 7.55
C ALA A 160 35.82 1.31 6.24
N LEU A 161 35.21 1.05 5.08
CA LEU A 161 35.81 1.29 3.77
C LEU A 161 36.19 2.77 3.55
N ARG A 162 35.44 3.72 4.15
CA ARG A 162 35.77 5.15 4.19
C ARG A 162 37.03 5.42 5.00
N ARG A 163 37.18 4.79 6.17
CA ARG A 163 38.42 4.86 6.99
C ARG A 163 39.60 4.18 6.31
N GLU A 164 39.35 3.16 5.49
CA GLU A 164 40.35 2.48 4.65
C GLU A 164 40.72 3.27 3.37
N GLY A 165 40.09 4.43 3.14
CA GLY A 165 40.34 5.30 1.98
C GLY A 165 39.81 4.77 0.65
N LYS A 166 38.96 3.73 0.66
CA LYS A 166 38.39 3.10 -0.55
C LYS A 166 37.16 3.83 -1.09
N ILE A 167 36.44 4.53 -0.22
CA ILE A 167 35.32 5.40 -0.57
C ILE A 167 35.47 6.74 0.14
N ARG A 168 34.87 7.81 -0.37
CA ARG A 168 34.90 9.13 0.31
C ARG A 168 33.60 9.44 1.06
N PHE A 169 32.45 9.24 0.42
CA PHE A 169 31.14 9.58 0.96
C PHE A 169 30.14 8.42 0.83
N ILE A 170 29.13 8.43 1.71
CA ILE A 170 28.11 7.39 1.80
C ILE A 170 26.75 8.02 1.54
N GLY A 171 25.90 7.38 0.75
CA GLY A 171 24.51 7.78 0.61
C GLY A 171 23.56 6.59 0.54
N VAL A 172 22.30 6.87 0.23
CA VAL A 172 21.24 5.86 0.15
C VAL A 172 20.26 6.22 -0.97
N SER A 173 19.79 5.21 -1.71
CA SER A 173 18.66 5.35 -2.63
C SER A 173 17.44 4.58 -2.16
N ALA A 174 16.27 5.08 -2.53
CA ALA A 174 15.01 4.38 -2.49
C ALA A 174 14.05 5.00 -3.51
N TYR A 175 13.06 4.22 -3.96
CA TYR A 175 11.92 4.77 -4.69
C TYR A 175 10.97 5.55 -3.77
N PRO A 176 10.54 5.04 -2.59
CA PRO A 176 9.64 5.77 -1.71
C PRO A 176 10.38 6.87 -0.93
N LEU A 177 9.90 8.11 -1.05
CA LEU A 177 10.55 9.26 -0.40
C LEU A 177 10.50 9.20 1.14
N GLU A 178 9.43 8.62 1.69
CA GLU A 178 9.29 8.43 3.13
C GLU A 178 10.29 7.39 3.67
N VAL A 179 10.69 6.38 2.87
CA VAL A 179 11.74 5.42 3.27
C VAL A 179 13.11 6.10 3.37
N LEU A 180 13.46 6.98 2.42
CA LEU A 180 14.66 7.82 2.50
C LEU A 180 14.67 8.68 3.76
N LYS A 181 13.53 9.31 4.08
CA LYS A 181 13.36 10.14 5.28
C LYS A 181 13.51 9.32 6.57
N GLN A 182 12.91 8.13 6.63
CA GLN A 182 12.98 7.23 7.79
C GLN A 182 14.40 6.71 8.05
N ILE A 183 15.13 6.25 7.03
CA ILE A 183 16.49 5.73 7.24
C ILE A 183 17.47 6.84 7.63
N VAL A 184 17.32 8.04 7.07
CA VAL A 184 18.09 9.24 7.50
C VAL A 184 17.78 9.59 8.95
N ALA A 185 16.50 9.63 9.34
CA ALA A 185 16.08 9.95 10.70
C ALA A 185 16.56 8.91 11.75
N LYS A 186 16.68 7.63 11.36
CA LYS A 186 17.28 6.57 12.19
C LYS A 186 18.81 6.68 12.33
N ALA A 187 19.49 7.42 11.46
CA ALA A 187 20.95 7.52 11.41
C ALA A 187 21.45 8.95 11.11
N PRO A 188 21.08 9.95 11.95
CA PRO A 188 21.39 11.34 11.72
C PRO A 188 22.91 11.57 11.58
N GLY A 189 23.31 12.34 10.58
CA GLY A 189 24.73 12.65 10.30
C GLY A 189 25.58 11.51 9.73
N ARG A 190 25.04 10.31 9.48
CA ARG A 190 25.81 9.16 8.94
C ARG A 190 25.76 9.02 7.41
N PHE A 191 24.75 9.59 6.76
CA PHE A 191 24.65 9.70 5.30
C PHE A 191 25.02 11.10 4.83
N ASP A 192 25.66 11.19 3.66
CA ASP A 192 26.11 12.41 3.00
C ASP A 192 25.24 12.80 1.79
N SER A 193 24.49 11.84 1.23
CA SER A 193 23.54 12.07 0.12
C SER A 193 22.35 11.13 0.15
N VAL A 194 21.27 11.53 -0.52
CA VAL A 194 20.12 10.68 -0.87
C VAL A 194 19.92 10.70 -2.39
N LEU A 195 19.54 9.56 -2.96
CA LEU A 195 19.19 9.44 -4.38
C LEU A 195 17.73 8.99 -4.50
N CYS A 196 16.89 9.84 -5.09
CA CYS A 196 15.52 9.50 -5.47
C CYS A 196 15.41 9.42 -7.00
N TYR A 197 14.48 8.62 -7.52
CA TYR A 197 14.30 8.46 -8.96
C TYR A 197 12.83 8.48 -9.37
N CYS A 198 12.54 8.98 -10.58
CA CYS A 198 11.17 9.18 -11.08
C CYS A 198 10.29 9.98 -10.10
N ARG A 199 10.88 11.03 -9.52
CA ARG A 199 10.24 12.06 -8.68
C ARG A 199 10.57 13.42 -9.27
N ASN A 200 9.74 14.43 -9.01
CA ASN A 200 9.86 15.75 -9.67
C ASN A 200 9.76 15.66 -11.22
N THR A 201 8.95 14.73 -11.73
CA THR A 201 8.65 14.58 -13.16
C THR A 201 7.46 15.46 -13.56
N LEU A 202 7.08 15.46 -14.84
CA LEU A 202 5.87 16.15 -15.30
C LEU A 202 4.55 15.62 -14.70
N PHE A 203 4.58 14.45 -14.05
CA PHE A 203 3.41 13.82 -13.42
C PHE A 203 3.53 13.63 -11.90
N ASP A 204 4.70 13.87 -11.30
CA ASP A 204 4.94 13.68 -9.86
C ASP A 204 5.83 14.80 -9.31
N ASP A 205 5.35 15.59 -8.36
CA ASP A 205 6.14 16.65 -7.71
C ASP A 205 6.33 16.44 -6.20
N SER A 206 6.07 15.22 -5.71
CA SER A 206 6.08 14.83 -4.30
C SER A 206 7.40 15.16 -3.58
N LEU A 207 8.54 15.12 -4.29
CA LEU A 207 9.87 15.48 -3.78
C LEU A 207 9.90 16.84 -3.07
N LYS A 208 9.10 17.81 -3.52
CA LYS A 208 9.03 19.15 -2.91
C LYS A 208 8.69 19.11 -1.41
N GLN A 209 7.91 18.13 -0.97
CA GLN A 209 7.51 17.97 0.43
C GLN A 209 8.66 17.43 1.31
N TYR A 210 9.64 16.74 0.71
CA TYR A 210 10.75 16.08 1.41
C TYR A 210 12.07 16.86 1.30
N LEU A 211 12.21 17.75 0.31
CA LEU A 211 13.40 18.59 0.16
C LEU A 211 13.80 19.37 1.42
N PRO A 212 12.89 20.03 2.18
CA PRO A 212 13.27 20.72 3.41
C PRO A 212 13.99 19.81 4.39
N PHE A 213 13.44 18.62 4.66
CA PHE A 213 14.05 17.65 5.56
C PHE A 213 15.45 17.20 5.12
N PHE A 214 15.64 16.89 3.83
CA PHE A 214 16.97 16.47 3.34
C PHE A 214 18.00 17.60 3.39
N LEU A 215 17.59 18.83 3.06
CA LEU A 215 18.45 20.01 3.08
C LEU A 215 18.81 20.46 4.51
N GLU A 216 17.86 20.39 5.45
CA GLU A 216 18.08 20.63 6.89
C GLU A 216 19.05 19.61 7.51
N ASN A 217 19.13 18.39 6.96
CA ASN A 217 20.12 17.37 7.34
C ASN A 217 21.45 17.47 6.58
N GLU A 218 21.66 18.55 5.81
CA GLU A 218 22.85 18.87 4.99
C GLU A 218 23.19 17.82 3.91
N LEU A 219 22.19 17.06 3.46
CA LEU A 219 22.36 15.99 2.48
C LEU A 219 22.38 16.52 1.06
N ALA A 220 23.25 15.94 0.22
CA ALA A 220 23.12 16.14 -1.22
C ALA A 220 21.91 15.36 -1.75
N VAL A 221 20.95 16.02 -2.39
CA VAL A 221 19.82 15.34 -3.05
C VAL A 221 20.17 15.11 -4.51
N VAL A 222 20.35 13.85 -4.89
CA VAL A 222 20.47 13.40 -6.29
C VAL A 222 19.07 13.04 -6.78
N CYS A 223 18.65 13.66 -7.89
CA CYS A 223 17.36 13.36 -8.50
C CYS A 223 17.59 12.67 -9.86
N ALA A 224 17.10 11.45 -10.03
CA ALA A 224 17.34 10.63 -11.21
C ALA A 224 16.07 10.35 -12.02
N SER A 225 16.26 9.97 -13.29
CA SER A 225 15.19 9.48 -14.17
C SER A 225 14.03 10.48 -14.36
N GLY A 226 14.34 11.75 -14.64
CA GLY A 226 13.35 12.79 -14.95
C GLY A 226 12.42 12.44 -16.13
N HIS A 227 12.88 11.58 -17.04
CA HIS A 227 12.08 10.98 -18.12
C HIS A 227 11.08 9.90 -17.66
N GLY A 228 10.95 9.64 -16.35
CA GLY A 228 10.07 8.60 -15.82
C GLY A 228 10.41 7.21 -16.39
N MET A 229 11.71 6.85 -16.44
CA MET A 229 12.22 5.59 -17.03
C MET A 229 11.67 5.31 -18.47
N GLY A 230 11.46 6.37 -19.24
CA GLY A 230 11.01 6.32 -20.64
C GLY A 230 9.55 6.76 -20.84
N LEU A 231 8.73 6.82 -19.76
CA LEU A 231 7.35 7.31 -19.81
C LEU A 231 7.23 8.70 -20.48
N LEU A 232 8.16 9.61 -20.17
CA LEU A 232 8.17 10.98 -20.69
C LEU A 232 9.13 11.13 -21.86
N THR A 233 9.02 10.23 -22.85
CA THR A 233 9.74 10.31 -24.13
C THR A 233 8.78 9.98 -25.27
N ASN A 234 9.06 10.47 -26.49
CA ASN A 234 8.20 10.15 -27.64
C ASN A 234 8.17 8.66 -28.00
N GLY A 235 9.23 7.91 -27.66
CA GLY A 235 9.33 6.46 -27.85
C GLY A 235 8.61 5.63 -26.79
N GLY A 236 8.31 6.22 -25.63
CA GLY A 236 7.63 5.56 -24.52
C GLY A 236 8.54 4.63 -23.68
N PRO A 237 7.97 4.00 -22.63
CA PRO A 237 8.71 3.12 -21.73
C PRO A 237 8.94 1.74 -22.32
N GLN A 238 9.94 1.03 -21.80
CA GLN A 238 10.19 -0.38 -22.11
C GLN A 238 9.05 -1.29 -21.58
N PRO A 239 8.83 -2.50 -22.14
CA PRO A 239 7.73 -3.38 -21.73
C PRO A 239 7.78 -3.81 -20.26
N TRP A 240 8.97 -3.86 -19.65
CA TRP A 240 9.18 -4.23 -18.25
C TRP A 240 8.78 -3.13 -17.24
N HIS A 241 8.39 -1.94 -17.70
CA HIS A 241 8.20 -0.77 -16.85
C HIS A 241 7.08 -0.96 -15.79
N PRO A 242 7.34 -0.67 -14.50
CA PRO A 242 6.47 -1.00 -13.36
C PRO A 242 5.18 -0.18 -13.22
N ALA A 243 5.10 1.02 -13.81
CA ALA A 243 3.88 1.83 -13.82
C ALA A 243 2.63 1.06 -14.30
N ASP A 244 1.46 1.41 -13.77
CA ASP A 244 0.18 0.88 -14.22
C ASP A 244 -0.20 1.34 -15.64
N GLU A 245 -1.23 0.71 -16.22
CA GLU A 245 -1.68 1.07 -17.58
C GLU A 245 -2.39 2.43 -17.67
N GLN A 246 -2.90 3.00 -16.57
CA GLN A 246 -3.47 4.35 -16.62
C GLN A 246 -2.35 5.38 -16.81
N LEU A 247 -1.29 5.32 -15.98
CA LEU A 247 -0.13 6.19 -16.07
C LEU A 247 0.57 6.01 -17.42
N LYS A 248 0.78 4.76 -17.88
CA LYS A 248 1.30 4.49 -19.23
C LYS A 248 0.40 5.07 -20.32
N SER A 249 -0.92 4.98 -20.20
CA SER A 249 -1.85 5.52 -21.21
C SER A 249 -1.81 7.04 -21.31
N VAL A 250 -1.78 7.76 -20.17
CA VAL A 250 -1.66 9.23 -20.18
C VAL A 250 -0.31 9.68 -20.74
N CYS A 251 0.77 8.96 -20.41
CA CYS A 251 2.09 9.23 -20.98
C CYS A 251 2.15 8.94 -22.50
N ARG A 252 1.47 7.89 -22.99
CA ARG A 252 1.28 7.64 -24.44
C ARG A 252 0.51 8.78 -25.12
N GLU A 253 -0.52 9.32 -24.48
CA GLU A 253 -1.27 10.49 -24.98
C GLU A 253 -0.36 11.74 -25.07
N ALA A 254 0.44 12.01 -24.04
CA ALA A 254 1.39 13.12 -24.04
C ALA A 254 2.43 13.00 -25.18
N ALA A 255 2.98 11.79 -25.38
CA ALA A 255 3.93 11.50 -26.46
C ALA A 255 3.30 11.68 -27.85
N GLU A 256 2.06 11.23 -28.03
CA GLU A 256 1.31 11.42 -29.28
C GLU A 256 1.08 12.92 -29.57
N TYR A 257 0.64 13.68 -28.57
CA TYR A 257 0.41 15.13 -28.69
C TYR A 257 1.68 15.91 -29.07
N CYS A 258 2.85 15.49 -28.54
CA CYS A 258 4.16 16.05 -28.87
C CYS A 258 4.63 15.65 -30.27
N ARG A 259 4.49 14.37 -30.66
CA ARG A 259 4.84 13.88 -32.01
C ARG A 259 4.04 14.59 -33.11
N GLN A 260 2.75 14.83 -32.90
CA GLN A 260 1.90 15.63 -33.82
C GLN A 260 2.35 17.09 -33.97
N ARG A 261 3.25 17.58 -33.12
CA ARG A 261 3.79 18.95 -33.13
C ARG A 261 5.30 18.99 -33.34
N GLU A 262 5.92 17.87 -33.73
CA GLU A 262 7.37 17.77 -33.99
C GLU A 262 8.22 18.20 -32.78
N ILE A 263 7.72 17.95 -31.57
CA ILE A 263 8.40 18.27 -30.30
C ILE A 263 8.79 16.97 -29.60
N GLU A 264 9.98 16.95 -28.99
CA GLU A 264 10.42 15.81 -28.17
C GLU A 264 9.90 15.96 -26.74
N LEU A 265 9.00 15.07 -26.31
CA LEU A 265 8.50 15.03 -24.93
C LEU A 265 9.66 14.92 -23.92
N GLY A 266 10.73 14.20 -24.28
CA GLY A 266 11.92 14.08 -23.45
C GLY A 266 12.63 15.41 -23.16
N LYS A 267 12.62 16.36 -24.11
CA LYS A 267 13.19 17.70 -23.89
C LYS A 267 12.33 18.51 -22.92
N LEU A 268 11.01 18.47 -23.06
CA LEU A 268 10.08 19.15 -22.14
C LEU A 268 10.18 18.59 -20.72
N ALA A 269 10.31 17.26 -20.60
CA ALA A 269 10.48 16.57 -19.33
C ALA A 269 11.80 16.93 -18.65
N MET A 270 12.92 16.87 -19.38
CA MET A 270 14.24 17.22 -18.84
C MET A 270 14.33 18.70 -18.46
N HIS A 271 13.77 19.59 -19.28
CA HIS A 271 13.70 21.01 -18.95
C HIS A 271 12.91 21.22 -17.66
N HIS A 272 11.71 20.65 -17.51
CA HIS A 272 10.95 20.77 -16.27
C HIS A 272 11.68 20.21 -15.04
N PHE A 273 12.32 19.04 -15.21
CA PHE A 273 13.06 18.33 -14.16
C PHE A 273 14.15 19.21 -13.54
N ILE A 274 15.00 19.84 -14.37
CA ILE A 274 16.18 20.59 -13.91
C ILE A 274 15.82 21.93 -13.22
N GLN A 275 14.62 22.48 -13.46
CA GLN A 275 14.20 23.76 -12.86
C GLN A 275 13.88 23.67 -11.36
N GLN A 276 13.81 22.46 -10.77
CA GLN A 276 13.53 22.32 -9.35
C GLN A 276 14.72 22.77 -8.50
N SER A 277 14.50 23.73 -7.60
CA SER A 277 15.49 24.13 -6.59
C SER A 277 15.61 23.07 -5.49
N GLY A 278 16.82 22.88 -4.96
CA GLY A 278 17.09 21.94 -3.85
C GLY A 278 18.01 20.78 -4.23
N PRO A 279 17.71 19.98 -5.28
CA PRO A 279 18.61 18.95 -5.76
C PRO A 279 20.01 19.48 -6.11
N ALA A 280 21.04 18.75 -5.70
CA ALA A 280 22.42 19.06 -6.03
C ALA A 280 22.72 18.73 -7.51
N THR A 281 22.07 17.70 -8.06
CA THR A 281 22.21 17.35 -9.48
C THR A 281 21.03 16.50 -10.01
N PHE A 282 20.81 16.60 -11.31
CA PHE A 282 19.81 15.87 -12.09
C PHE A 282 20.50 14.82 -12.97
N LEU A 283 20.21 13.54 -12.70
CA LEU A 283 20.88 12.40 -13.31
C LEU A 283 20.06 11.84 -14.49
N ALA A 284 20.67 11.79 -15.68
CA ALA A 284 20.06 11.29 -16.91
C ALA A 284 20.97 10.36 -17.72
N GLY A 285 20.37 9.43 -18.46
CA GLY A 285 21.07 8.47 -19.31
C GLY A 285 21.43 9.05 -20.67
N MET A 286 22.70 8.92 -21.07
CA MET A 286 23.24 9.54 -22.28
C MET A 286 24.30 8.66 -22.97
N GLN A 287 23.89 7.51 -23.49
CA GLN A 287 24.79 6.52 -24.11
C GLN A 287 25.28 6.90 -25.53
N THR A 288 24.94 8.08 -26.05
CA THR A 288 25.45 8.62 -27.32
C THR A 288 25.77 10.10 -27.19
N THR A 289 26.68 10.59 -28.02
CA THR A 289 27.04 12.02 -28.08
C THR A 289 25.84 12.92 -28.43
N ALA A 290 24.89 12.41 -29.23
CA ALA A 290 23.63 13.08 -29.52
C ALA A 290 22.74 13.24 -28.28
N LEU A 291 22.61 12.20 -27.44
CA LEU A 291 21.84 12.27 -26.19
C LEU A 291 22.48 13.22 -25.17
N VAL A 292 23.82 13.29 -25.11
CA VAL A 292 24.53 14.29 -24.29
C VAL A 292 24.14 15.71 -24.74
N ASN A 293 24.16 15.97 -26.04
CA ASN A 293 23.76 17.28 -26.58
C ASN A 293 22.30 17.62 -26.30
N ILE A 294 21.36 16.68 -26.44
CA ILE A 294 19.92 16.91 -26.19
C ILE A 294 19.64 17.24 -24.72
N ASN A 295 20.27 16.53 -23.78
CA ASN A 295 20.08 16.79 -22.35
C ASN A 295 20.73 18.11 -21.91
N LEU A 296 21.87 18.49 -22.52
CA LEU A 296 22.50 19.79 -22.29
C LEU A 296 21.73 20.93 -22.97
N ASP A 297 21.09 20.72 -24.12
CA ASP A 297 20.21 21.72 -24.76
C ASP A 297 19.02 22.09 -23.87
N ALA A 298 18.38 21.10 -23.24
CA ALA A 298 17.28 21.29 -22.30
C ALA A 298 17.66 22.09 -21.03
N TYR A 299 18.97 22.21 -20.75
CA TYR A 299 19.56 22.97 -19.65
C TYR A 299 20.11 24.34 -20.10
N GLU A 300 20.91 24.38 -21.18
CA GLU A 300 21.58 25.59 -21.67
C GLU A 300 20.60 26.58 -22.33
N HIS A 301 19.44 26.13 -22.82
CA HIS A 301 18.49 26.96 -23.56
C HIS A 301 17.07 26.93 -22.96
N GLU A 302 16.38 28.07 -23.07
CA GLU A 302 14.94 28.16 -22.79
C GLU A 302 14.12 27.41 -23.84
N LEU A 303 12.93 26.96 -23.44
CA LEU A 303 11.97 26.39 -24.39
C LEU A 303 11.45 27.46 -25.35
N THR A 304 11.31 27.10 -26.62
CA THR A 304 10.64 27.94 -27.61
C THR A 304 9.18 28.19 -27.24
N ALA A 305 8.56 29.23 -27.81
CA ALA A 305 7.14 29.52 -27.58
C ALA A 305 6.21 28.32 -27.87
N LYS A 306 6.51 27.53 -28.92
CA LYS A 306 5.80 26.30 -29.28
C LYS A 306 5.97 25.20 -28.23
N GLU A 307 7.19 25.01 -27.73
CA GLU A 307 7.50 24.05 -26.66
C GLU A 307 6.84 24.45 -25.32
N MET A 308 6.82 25.75 -24.99
CA MET A 308 6.14 26.27 -23.79
C MET A 308 4.61 26.09 -23.86
N GLU A 309 3.99 26.38 -25.02
CA GLU A 309 2.55 26.15 -25.25
C GLU A 309 2.19 24.66 -25.06
N VAL A 310 2.98 23.75 -25.64
CA VAL A 310 2.79 22.31 -25.47
C VAL A 310 2.99 21.89 -24.02
N LEU A 311 4.04 22.36 -23.33
CA LEU A 311 4.28 22.04 -21.93
C LEU A 311 3.13 22.51 -21.02
N ALA A 312 2.58 23.70 -21.26
CA ALA A 312 1.41 24.21 -20.56
C ALA A 312 0.18 23.31 -20.80
N TYR A 313 -0.13 22.99 -22.07
CA TYR A 313 -1.24 22.09 -22.40
C TYR A 313 -1.11 20.73 -21.71
N LEU A 314 0.08 20.12 -21.72
CA LEU A 314 0.30 18.82 -21.08
C LEU A 314 0.03 18.89 -19.57
N LYS A 315 0.53 19.93 -18.89
CA LYS A 315 0.33 20.15 -17.44
C LYS A 315 -1.11 20.47 -17.07
N GLU A 316 -1.84 21.19 -17.91
CA GLU A 316 -3.22 21.61 -17.62
C GLU A 316 -4.28 20.59 -18.04
N ARG A 317 -4.00 19.78 -19.08
CA ARG A 317 -5.04 18.97 -19.77
C ARG A 317 -4.75 17.49 -19.88
N VAL A 318 -3.48 17.07 -19.79
CA VAL A 318 -3.08 15.67 -19.98
C VAL A 318 -2.71 15.03 -18.65
N PHE A 319 -1.67 15.52 -17.97
CA PHE A 319 -1.21 14.94 -16.70
C PHE A 319 -2.23 14.97 -15.54
N PRO A 320 -3.17 15.94 -15.43
CA PRO A 320 -4.26 15.89 -14.45
C PRO A 320 -5.23 14.71 -14.59
N LYS A 321 -5.13 13.92 -15.67
CA LYS A 321 -5.87 12.65 -15.84
C LYS A 321 -5.29 11.48 -15.04
N ILE A 322 -4.09 11.65 -14.47
CA ILE A 322 -3.39 10.62 -13.69
C ILE A 322 -4.00 10.56 -12.29
N LYS A 323 -4.40 9.36 -11.85
CA LYS A 323 -4.88 9.12 -10.48
C LYS A 323 -3.76 8.70 -9.52
N CYS A 324 -2.73 8.03 -10.04
CA CYS A 324 -1.56 7.59 -9.29
C CYS A 324 -0.29 8.01 -10.05
N SER A 325 0.52 8.91 -9.48
CA SER A 325 1.73 9.46 -10.12
C SER A 325 2.95 8.56 -10.02
N HIS A 326 2.88 7.51 -9.18
CA HIS A 326 4.01 6.66 -8.81
C HIS A 326 3.56 5.21 -8.61
N TRP A 327 4.51 4.27 -8.54
CA TRP A 327 4.25 2.85 -8.31
C TRP A 327 4.83 2.36 -6.98
N GLU A 328 4.72 3.17 -5.92
CA GLU A 328 5.32 2.86 -4.61
C GLU A 328 4.80 1.52 -4.06
N GLY A 329 5.73 0.72 -3.55
CA GLY A 329 5.45 -0.63 -3.06
C GLY A 329 5.15 -1.69 -4.13
N PHE A 330 4.90 -1.36 -5.40
CA PHE A 330 4.59 -2.37 -6.44
C PHE A 330 5.79 -3.29 -6.72
N GLU A 331 6.98 -2.71 -6.93
CA GLU A 331 8.20 -3.48 -7.20
C GLU A 331 8.64 -4.27 -5.95
N VAL A 332 8.53 -3.69 -4.75
CA VAL A 332 8.82 -4.35 -3.47
C VAL A 332 7.90 -5.57 -3.27
N LYS A 333 6.59 -5.40 -3.47
CA LYS A 333 5.62 -6.51 -3.45
C LYS A 333 6.03 -7.61 -4.44
N ARG A 334 6.31 -7.25 -5.70
CA ARG A 334 6.74 -8.22 -6.73
C ARG A 334 8.08 -8.91 -6.41
N TYR A 335 8.98 -8.24 -5.70
CA TYR A 335 10.27 -8.80 -5.31
C TYR A 335 10.11 -9.90 -4.26
N TRP A 336 9.45 -9.57 -3.15
CA TRP A 336 9.07 -10.55 -2.13
C TRP A 336 8.15 -11.63 -2.71
N ALA A 337 7.44 -11.35 -3.82
CA ALA A 337 6.65 -12.34 -4.56
C ALA A 337 7.42 -13.49 -5.21
N ALA A 338 8.67 -13.25 -5.58
CA ALA A 338 9.40 -14.15 -6.47
C ALA A 338 10.67 -14.75 -5.85
N LEU A 339 11.24 -14.11 -4.82
CA LEU A 339 12.18 -14.74 -3.86
C LEU A 339 11.67 -16.07 -3.28
N SER A 340 10.35 -16.14 -3.27
CA SER A 340 9.57 -16.65 -2.17
C SER A 340 8.18 -16.90 -2.78
N PRO A 341 7.98 -17.83 -3.73
CA PRO A 341 6.66 -18.01 -4.36
C PRO A 341 5.69 -18.60 -3.34
N ASP A 342 6.14 -19.68 -2.68
CA ASP A 342 5.52 -20.17 -1.46
C ASP A 342 5.60 -19.11 -0.36
N GLU A 343 6.69 -18.35 -0.24
CA GLU A 343 6.96 -17.20 0.67
C GLU A 343 6.39 -15.82 0.28
N TYR A 344 5.34 -15.80 -0.53
CA TYR A 344 4.47 -14.64 -0.81
C TYR A 344 3.01 -15.03 -0.77
N LEU A 345 2.73 -16.29 -1.11
CA LEU A 345 1.75 -17.08 -0.36
C LEU A 345 2.13 -17.20 1.14
N TYR A 346 3.40 -16.98 1.53
CA TYR A 346 3.94 -16.95 2.89
C TYR A 346 4.54 -15.55 3.28
N SER A 347 4.66 -14.51 2.45
CA SER A 347 4.61 -13.12 2.99
C SER A 347 3.16 -12.70 3.27
N ARG A 348 2.24 -13.61 2.91
CA ARG A 348 0.96 -13.81 3.55
C ARG A 348 1.06 -14.62 4.88
N ASN A 349 2.06 -15.50 5.13
CA ASN A 349 2.09 -16.57 6.18
C ASN A 349 3.40 -17.06 6.93
N SER A 350 4.67 -16.91 6.48
CA SER A 350 5.96 -17.16 7.21
C SER A 350 6.23 -16.10 8.25
N MET A 351 5.24 -15.94 9.10
CA MET A 351 5.48 -15.47 10.44
C MET A 351 6.50 -16.42 11.10
N ASN A 352 7.63 -15.87 11.56
CA ASN A 352 8.36 -16.51 12.64
C ASN A 352 7.38 -16.85 13.79
N PRO A 353 7.72 -17.77 14.71
CA PRO A 353 6.92 -18.06 15.92
C PRO A 353 6.69 -16.88 16.89
N THR A 354 6.86 -15.63 16.43
CA THR A 354 6.83 -14.35 17.15
C THR A 354 6.05 -13.23 16.43
N GLU A 355 5.56 -13.45 15.21
CA GLU A 355 4.91 -12.38 14.41
C GLU A 355 3.39 -12.26 14.63
N TRP A 356 2.86 -11.09 14.25
CA TRP A 356 1.51 -10.63 14.59
C TRP A 356 0.74 -10.22 13.33
N PHE A 357 -0.45 -10.79 13.15
CA PHE A 357 -1.46 -10.20 12.27
C PHE A 357 -1.92 -8.88 12.89
N SER A 358 -2.03 -7.81 12.11
CA SER A 358 -2.53 -6.51 12.55
C SER A 358 -3.62 -6.02 11.61
N GLU A 359 -4.81 -5.77 12.16
CA GLU A 359 -5.96 -5.25 11.45
C GLU A 359 -5.83 -3.74 11.25
N ILE A 360 -5.55 -3.30 10.02
CA ILE A 360 -5.28 -1.91 9.68
C ILE A 360 -6.27 -1.45 8.61
N SER A 361 -7.10 -0.45 8.92
CA SER A 361 -7.92 0.27 7.95
C SER A 361 -7.68 1.77 8.06
N ASN A 362 -7.09 2.36 7.01
CA ASN A 362 -6.91 3.81 6.91
C ASN A 362 -8.23 4.56 6.60
N GLU A 363 -9.29 3.83 6.27
CA GLU A 363 -10.61 4.38 5.92
C GLU A 363 -11.58 4.31 7.10
N LEU A 364 -11.69 3.15 7.75
CA LEU A 364 -12.68 2.89 8.80
C LEU A 364 -12.19 3.21 10.22
N TRP A 365 -10.88 3.04 10.49
CA TRP A 365 -10.28 3.30 11.81
C TRP A 365 -8.84 3.83 11.71
N PRO A 366 -8.63 4.98 11.04
CA PRO A 366 -7.29 5.54 10.80
C PRO A 366 -6.51 5.79 12.09
N GLY A 367 -5.24 5.38 12.11
CA GLY A 367 -4.32 5.63 13.23
C GLY A 367 -4.41 4.64 14.40
N GLN A 368 -5.26 3.62 14.31
CA GLN A 368 -5.32 2.52 15.28
C GLN A 368 -5.32 1.14 14.58
N CYS A 369 -4.95 0.09 15.32
CA CYS A 369 -5.05 -1.29 14.88
C CYS A 369 -5.22 -2.22 16.09
N PHE A 370 -5.81 -3.39 15.86
CA PHE A 370 -5.76 -4.52 16.80
C PHE A 370 -4.83 -5.60 16.24
N SER A 371 -4.03 -6.23 17.09
CA SER A 371 -3.03 -7.20 16.66
C SER A 371 -3.16 -8.53 17.41
N LEU A 372 -3.08 -9.63 16.67
CA LEU A 372 -3.08 -10.99 17.18
C LEU A 372 -1.78 -11.71 16.76
N GLN A 373 -1.03 -12.22 17.73
CA GLN A 373 0.09 -13.12 17.43
C GLN A 373 -0.42 -14.39 16.75
N VAL A 374 0.15 -14.74 15.60
CA VAL A 374 -0.23 -15.92 14.83
C VAL A 374 0.70 -17.08 15.17
N GLN A 375 0.14 -18.26 15.44
CA GLN A 375 0.91 -19.50 15.59
C GLN A 375 1.10 -20.21 14.25
N LYS A 376 0.07 -20.20 13.41
CA LYS A 376 0.04 -20.89 12.12
C LYS A 376 -1.09 -20.32 11.26
N VAL A 377 -0.89 -20.21 9.95
CA VAL A 377 -2.02 -20.00 9.03
C VAL A 377 -2.58 -21.35 8.56
N LEU A 378 -3.90 -21.46 8.63
CA LEU A 378 -4.65 -22.70 8.36
C LEU A 378 -5.19 -22.73 6.93
N HIS A 379 -5.60 -21.57 6.43
CA HIS A 379 -6.09 -21.39 5.06
C HIS A 379 -5.87 -19.97 4.57
N GLU A 380 -5.61 -19.82 3.28
CA GLU A 380 -5.65 -18.51 2.63
C GLU A 380 -5.89 -18.62 1.13
N GLU A 381 -6.82 -17.82 0.63
CA GLU A 381 -7.15 -17.73 -0.78
C GLU A 381 -7.71 -16.34 -1.14
N ARG A 382 -8.17 -16.20 -2.38
CA ARG A 382 -9.03 -15.10 -2.82
C ARG A 382 -10.22 -15.71 -3.55
N SER A 383 -11.43 -15.43 -3.07
CA SER A 383 -12.66 -15.89 -3.69
C SER A 383 -13.01 -15.02 -4.90
N LYS A 384 -14.21 -15.22 -5.47
CA LYS A 384 -14.78 -14.32 -6.48
C LYS A 384 -15.03 -12.90 -5.93
N TYR A 385 -15.17 -12.74 -4.62
CA TYR A 385 -15.64 -11.50 -3.98
C TYR A 385 -14.56 -10.80 -3.15
N GLN A 386 -13.78 -11.56 -2.37
CA GLN A 386 -12.90 -11.02 -1.31
C GLN A 386 -11.67 -11.92 -1.06
N ASP A 387 -10.66 -11.38 -0.41
CA ASP A 387 -9.55 -12.15 0.16
C ASP A 387 -10.02 -12.88 1.43
N ILE A 388 -9.74 -14.19 1.53
CA ILE A 388 -10.13 -15.02 2.70
C ILE A 388 -8.87 -15.55 3.37
N LYS A 389 -8.73 -15.30 4.68
CA LYS A 389 -7.64 -15.82 5.52
C LYS A 389 -8.19 -16.45 6.79
N ILE A 390 -7.66 -17.61 7.16
CA ILE A 390 -7.99 -18.30 8.41
C ILE A 390 -6.69 -18.67 9.14
N VAL A 391 -6.51 -18.15 10.35
CA VAL A 391 -5.29 -18.36 11.15
C VAL A 391 -5.59 -19.02 12.49
N GLN A 392 -4.66 -19.84 12.96
CA GLN A 392 -4.54 -20.22 14.36
C GLN A 392 -3.76 -19.11 15.07
N SER A 393 -4.43 -18.37 15.95
CA SER A 393 -3.80 -17.38 16.80
C SER A 393 -3.21 -18.01 18.07
N ALA A 394 -2.31 -17.27 18.74
CA ALA A 394 -1.69 -17.71 19.98
C ALA A 394 -2.62 -17.72 21.20
N SER A 395 -3.71 -16.97 21.15
CA SER A 395 -4.54 -16.69 22.34
C SER A 395 -6.03 -16.52 22.07
N HIS A 396 -6.48 -16.53 20.81
CA HIS A 396 -7.89 -16.33 20.42
C HIS A 396 -8.47 -17.52 19.63
N GLY A 397 -7.74 -18.65 19.57
CA GLY A 397 -8.14 -19.84 18.82
C GLY A 397 -8.05 -19.62 17.30
N VAL A 398 -8.94 -20.27 16.54
CA VAL A 398 -9.08 -20.02 15.11
C VAL A 398 -9.74 -18.65 14.85
N VAL A 399 -9.22 -17.92 13.86
CA VAL A 399 -9.64 -16.56 13.49
C VAL A 399 -9.92 -16.52 12.00
N LEU A 400 -11.09 -15.99 11.60
CA LEU A 400 -11.44 -15.70 10.20
C LEU A 400 -11.25 -14.21 9.91
N ILE A 401 -10.59 -13.93 8.79
CA ILE A 401 -10.25 -12.59 8.31
C ILE A 401 -10.70 -12.49 6.85
N LEU A 402 -11.48 -11.47 6.52
CA LEU A 402 -11.95 -11.15 5.16
C LEU A 402 -11.44 -9.76 4.78
N ASP A 403 -10.81 -9.63 3.60
CA ASP A 403 -10.18 -8.38 3.10
C ASP A 403 -9.26 -7.66 4.13
N GLY A 404 -8.68 -8.40 5.06
CA GLY A 404 -7.81 -7.88 6.13
C GLY A 404 -8.52 -7.42 7.41
N ILE A 405 -9.83 -7.65 7.52
CA ILE A 405 -10.68 -7.34 8.68
C ILE A 405 -11.07 -8.64 9.40
N ILE A 406 -10.92 -8.70 10.72
CA ILE A 406 -11.30 -9.83 11.56
C ILE A 406 -12.82 -9.95 11.59
N GLN A 407 -13.35 -11.08 11.13
CA GLN A 407 -14.78 -11.35 11.17
C GLN A 407 -15.20 -12.06 12.45
N CYS A 408 -14.38 -12.99 12.95
CA CYS A 408 -14.63 -13.68 14.21
C CYS A 408 -13.36 -14.35 14.76
N THR A 409 -13.35 -14.59 16.08
CA THR A 409 -12.40 -15.51 16.73
C THR A 409 -13.15 -16.54 17.58
N GLU A 410 -12.63 -17.76 17.65
CA GLU A 410 -13.15 -18.84 18.50
C GLU A 410 -13.32 -18.42 19.98
N ARG A 411 -12.44 -17.52 20.43
CA ARG A 411 -12.42 -17.04 21.81
C ARG A 411 -13.56 -16.11 22.18
N ASP A 412 -14.07 -15.28 21.26
CA ASP A 412 -14.99 -14.18 21.61
C ASP A 412 -16.23 -14.03 20.69
N GLU A 413 -16.33 -14.79 19.60
CA GLU A 413 -17.47 -14.73 18.66
C GLU A 413 -18.84 -14.70 19.35
N PHE A 414 -19.04 -15.57 20.35
CA PHE A 414 -20.31 -15.71 21.05
C PHE A 414 -20.92 -14.39 21.55
N ALA A 415 -20.10 -13.40 21.91
CA ALA A 415 -20.60 -12.09 22.34
C ALA A 415 -21.36 -11.36 21.22
N TYR A 416 -20.90 -11.48 19.97
CA TYR A 416 -21.60 -10.94 18.81
C TYR A 416 -22.72 -11.87 18.36
N GLN A 417 -22.40 -13.15 18.08
CA GLN A 417 -23.35 -14.14 17.54
C GLN A 417 -24.59 -14.32 18.42
N GLU A 418 -24.45 -14.35 19.75
CA GLU A 418 -25.60 -14.45 20.67
C GLU A 418 -26.41 -13.15 20.69
N MET A 419 -25.76 -11.99 20.72
CA MET A 419 -26.46 -10.70 20.85
C MET A 419 -27.21 -10.32 19.56
N ILE A 420 -26.58 -10.42 18.39
CA ILE A 420 -27.24 -10.10 17.11
C ILE A 420 -28.47 -11.01 16.86
N SER A 421 -28.43 -12.23 17.40
CA SER A 421 -29.51 -13.22 17.33
C SER A 421 -30.60 -13.00 18.38
N PHE A 422 -30.25 -12.96 19.67
CA PHE A 422 -31.22 -12.97 20.77
C PHE A 422 -31.82 -11.60 21.08
N LEU A 423 -31.17 -10.48 20.72
CA LEU A 423 -31.79 -9.16 20.81
C LEU A 423 -33.12 -9.10 20.00
N PRO A 424 -33.16 -9.33 18.68
CA PRO A 424 -34.43 -9.29 17.94
C PRO A 424 -35.36 -10.46 18.28
N LEU A 425 -34.84 -11.67 18.50
CA LEU A 425 -35.68 -12.84 18.80
C LEU A 425 -36.44 -12.70 20.12
N CYS A 426 -35.79 -12.17 21.16
CA CYS A 426 -36.44 -11.96 22.45
C CYS A 426 -37.33 -10.71 22.48
N SER A 427 -37.09 -9.72 21.60
CA SER A 427 -38.00 -8.57 21.42
C SER A 427 -39.26 -8.92 20.60
N HIS A 428 -39.22 -9.94 19.74
CA HIS A 428 -40.39 -10.39 18.98
C HIS A 428 -41.28 -11.33 19.83
N PRO A 429 -42.62 -11.20 19.81
CA PRO A 429 -43.50 -12.05 20.63
C PRO A 429 -43.55 -13.52 20.22
N ASN A 430 -43.31 -13.84 18.93
CA ASN A 430 -43.34 -15.21 18.42
C ASN A 430 -42.54 -15.36 17.10
N PRO A 431 -41.20 -15.31 17.12
CA PRO A 431 -40.38 -15.35 15.91
C PRO A 431 -40.29 -16.78 15.35
N GLN A 432 -41.07 -17.10 14.32
CA GLN A 432 -41.11 -18.46 13.74
C GLN A 432 -40.21 -18.60 12.51
N ARG A 433 -40.17 -17.58 11.66
CA ARG A 433 -39.47 -17.58 10.38
C ARG A 433 -38.47 -16.44 10.32
N VAL A 434 -37.19 -16.79 10.26
CA VAL A 434 -36.07 -15.85 10.34
C VAL A 434 -35.32 -15.82 9.01
N LEU A 435 -34.87 -14.64 8.58
CA LEU A 435 -33.87 -14.50 7.51
C LEU A 435 -32.55 -14.04 8.11
N ILE A 436 -31.44 -14.62 7.67
CA ILE A 436 -30.08 -14.16 7.90
C ILE A 436 -29.51 -13.74 6.55
N VAL A 437 -29.01 -12.52 6.45
CA VAL A 437 -28.27 -12.00 5.29
C VAL A 437 -26.80 -11.91 5.68
N GLY A 438 -25.93 -12.61 4.96
CA GLY A 438 -24.52 -12.82 5.33
C GLY A 438 -24.35 -13.97 6.33
N GLY A 439 -23.45 -13.79 7.31
CA GLY A 439 -23.16 -14.76 8.38
C GLY A 439 -22.56 -16.08 7.90
N GLY A 440 -21.75 -16.07 6.84
CA GLY A 440 -21.17 -17.25 6.19
C GLY A 440 -20.36 -18.20 7.10
N ASP A 441 -19.97 -17.76 8.30
CA ASP A 441 -19.41 -18.57 9.38
C ASP A 441 -20.42 -19.57 9.99
N GLY A 442 -21.72 -19.26 9.93
CA GLY A 442 -22.83 -20.08 10.42
C GLY A 442 -23.16 -19.89 11.91
N GLY A 443 -22.44 -19.03 12.63
CA GLY A 443 -22.62 -18.78 14.06
C GLY A 443 -23.96 -18.12 14.41
N VAL A 444 -24.45 -17.18 13.60
CA VAL A 444 -25.80 -16.62 13.79
C VAL A 444 -26.87 -17.69 13.55
N ALA A 445 -26.70 -18.58 12.57
CA ALA A 445 -27.59 -19.71 12.38
C ALA A 445 -27.55 -20.70 13.56
N ARG A 446 -26.36 -20.94 14.16
CA ARG A 446 -26.18 -21.75 15.38
C ARG A 446 -26.98 -21.20 16.55
N GLU A 447 -27.04 -19.88 16.72
CA GLU A 447 -27.78 -19.24 17.82
C GLU A 447 -29.29 -19.15 17.54
N VAL A 448 -29.68 -18.68 16.36
CA VAL A 448 -31.09 -18.50 15.99
C VAL A 448 -31.90 -19.80 16.12
N VAL A 449 -31.31 -20.95 15.79
CA VAL A 449 -32.04 -22.24 15.86
C VAL A 449 -32.30 -22.75 17.28
N LYS A 450 -31.59 -22.24 18.29
CA LYS A 450 -31.80 -22.58 19.71
C LYS A 450 -33.12 -22.03 20.25
N HIS A 451 -33.56 -20.87 19.74
CA HIS A 451 -34.77 -20.22 20.23
C HIS A 451 -36.01 -21.10 19.95
N PRO A 452 -36.82 -21.46 20.98
CA PRO A 452 -37.83 -22.51 20.85
C PRO A 452 -38.99 -22.14 19.91
N ALA A 453 -39.27 -20.85 19.71
CA ALA A 453 -40.29 -20.40 18.77
C ALA A 453 -39.87 -20.51 17.29
N VAL A 454 -38.56 -20.54 17.00
CA VAL A 454 -38.04 -20.54 15.63
C VAL A 454 -38.27 -21.92 15.00
N GLN A 455 -38.92 -21.93 13.83
CA GLN A 455 -39.28 -23.13 13.07
C GLN A 455 -38.47 -23.22 11.77
N GLU A 456 -38.24 -22.10 11.09
CA GLU A 456 -37.52 -22.03 9.82
C GLU A 456 -36.55 -20.85 9.79
N VAL A 457 -35.33 -21.09 9.31
CA VAL A 457 -34.26 -20.10 9.17
C VAL A 457 -33.78 -20.12 7.74
N HIS A 458 -34.04 -19.05 7.01
CA HIS A 458 -33.43 -18.80 5.71
C HIS A 458 -32.09 -18.11 5.95
N GLN A 459 -31.05 -18.53 5.24
CA GLN A 459 -29.78 -17.81 5.22
C GLN A 459 -29.34 -17.60 3.78
N VAL A 460 -28.89 -16.39 3.46
CA VAL A 460 -28.35 -16.03 2.14
C VAL A 460 -26.95 -15.44 2.31
N GLU A 461 -25.96 -16.12 1.74
CA GLU A 461 -24.55 -15.74 1.75
C GLU A 461 -24.07 -15.58 0.31
N ILE A 462 -23.35 -14.50 0.00
CA ILE A 462 -22.90 -14.19 -1.37
C ILE A 462 -21.71 -15.04 -1.79
N ASP A 463 -20.86 -15.43 -0.83
CA ASP A 463 -19.59 -16.11 -1.04
C ASP A 463 -19.61 -17.56 -0.51
N GLU A 464 -19.79 -18.52 -1.41
CA GLU A 464 -19.77 -19.95 -1.11
C GLU A 464 -18.48 -20.41 -0.41
N ARG A 465 -17.35 -19.75 -0.69
CA ARG A 465 -16.05 -20.14 -0.12
C ARG A 465 -15.96 -19.83 1.38
N VAL A 466 -16.59 -18.75 1.85
CA VAL A 466 -16.69 -18.46 3.29
C VAL A 466 -17.43 -19.59 4.00
N VAL A 467 -18.54 -20.08 3.44
CA VAL A 467 -19.31 -21.20 4.00
C VAL A 467 -18.49 -22.50 4.02
N GLU A 468 -17.85 -22.86 2.91
CA GLU A 468 -17.09 -24.10 2.79
C GLU A 468 -15.89 -24.12 3.74
N LEU A 469 -15.14 -23.02 3.81
CA LEU A 469 -14.00 -22.88 4.71
C LEU A 469 -14.43 -22.82 6.18
N SER A 470 -15.56 -22.19 6.50
CA SER A 470 -16.10 -22.18 7.87
C SER A 470 -16.53 -23.58 8.32
N LYS A 471 -17.12 -24.40 7.44
CA LYS A 471 -17.40 -25.82 7.74
C LYS A 471 -16.13 -26.63 8.00
N GLN A 472 -15.01 -26.26 7.38
CA GLN A 472 -13.72 -26.96 7.53
C GLN A 472 -12.93 -26.50 8.77
N TYR A 473 -12.88 -25.19 9.04
CA TYR A 473 -11.97 -24.59 10.03
C TYR A 473 -12.68 -23.93 11.22
N LEU A 474 -13.97 -23.59 11.10
CA LEU A 474 -14.82 -23.04 12.16
C LEU A 474 -16.01 -23.97 12.51
N PRO A 475 -15.81 -25.29 12.73
CA PRO A 475 -16.92 -26.23 12.96
C PRO A 475 -17.75 -25.90 14.21
N PHE A 476 -17.22 -25.10 15.14
CA PHE A 476 -17.92 -24.59 16.32
C PHE A 476 -18.93 -23.47 16.01
N MET A 477 -18.87 -22.86 14.83
CA MET A 477 -19.86 -21.90 14.30
C MET A 477 -20.69 -22.55 13.20
N ALA A 478 -20.03 -23.16 12.23
CA ALA A 478 -20.63 -23.75 11.03
C ALA A 478 -21.54 -24.97 11.32
N CYS A 479 -21.55 -25.48 12.56
CA CYS A 479 -22.55 -26.45 13.01
C CYS A 479 -23.99 -25.93 12.89
N GLY A 480 -24.21 -24.59 12.86
CA GLY A 480 -25.51 -23.99 12.55
C GLY A 480 -26.12 -24.50 11.24
N PHE A 481 -25.29 -24.68 10.20
CA PHE A 481 -25.73 -25.19 8.89
C PHE A 481 -26.26 -26.64 8.92
N ALA A 482 -25.98 -27.42 9.97
CA ALA A 482 -26.46 -28.79 10.12
C ALA A 482 -27.90 -28.87 10.69
N SER A 483 -28.46 -27.75 11.17
CA SER A 483 -29.81 -27.72 11.73
C SER A 483 -30.88 -27.96 10.66
N PRO A 484 -31.86 -28.86 10.88
CA PRO A 484 -32.95 -29.10 9.92
C PRO A 484 -33.87 -27.90 9.73
N LYS A 485 -33.79 -26.88 10.60
CA LYS A 485 -34.49 -25.60 10.46
C LYS A 485 -33.86 -24.69 9.39
N VAL A 486 -32.58 -24.88 9.04
CA VAL A 486 -31.81 -23.95 8.17
C VAL A 486 -32.00 -24.26 6.69
N ARG A 487 -32.08 -23.20 5.89
CA ARG A 487 -32.15 -23.20 4.42
C ARG A 487 -31.12 -22.21 3.88
N LEU A 488 -29.91 -22.71 3.65
CA LEU A 488 -28.82 -21.92 3.06
C LEU A 488 -29.03 -21.74 1.55
N THR A 489 -28.91 -20.51 1.08
CA THR A 489 -28.87 -20.11 -0.33
C THR A 489 -27.55 -19.39 -0.59
N ILE A 490 -26.86 -19.73 -1.68
CA ILE A 490 -25.72 -18.93 -2.15
C ILE A 490 -26.25 -17.87 -3.13
N GLY A 491 -26.01 -16.59 -2.85
CA GLY A 491 -26.45 -15.48 -3.67
C GLY A 491 -26.45 -14.12 -2.96
N ASP A 492 -26.76 -13.07 -3.72
CA ASP A 492 -26.87 -11.71 -3.18
C ASP A 492 -28.13 -11.56 -2.32
N GLY A 493 -27.97 -11.14 -1.06
CA GLY A 493 -29.06 -10.93 -0.11
C GLY A 493 -30.05 -9.82 -0.52
N PHE A 494 -29.59 -8.80 -1.25
CA PHE A 494 -30.45 -7.75 -1.81
C PHE A 494 -31.37 -8.33 -2.90
N GLU A 495 -30.83 -9.14 -3.81
CA GLU A 495 -31.65 -9.80 -4.84
C GLU A 495 -32.55 -10.90 -4.25
N TYR A 496 -32.13 -11.55 -3.17
CA TYR A 496 -32.95 -12.54 -2.46
C TYR A 496 -34.17 -11.89 -1.79
N MET A 497 -33.99 -10.76 -1.09
CA MET A 497 -35.11 -10.09 -0.43
C MET A 497 -36.13 -9.47 -1.40
N LYS A 498 -35.73 -9.06 -2.61
CA LYS A 498 -36.67 -8.59 -3.67
C LYS A 498 -37.74 -9.63 -4.03
N GLN A 499 -37.44 -10.91 -3.83
CA GLN A 499 -38.31 -12.04 -4.14
C GLN A 499 -39.28 -12.37 -2.98
N HIS A 500 -39.19 -11.65 -1.85
CA HIS A 500 -39.94 -11.93 -0.63
C HIS A 500 -40.74 -10.69 -0.17
N GLU A 501 -41.99 -10.92 0.24
CA GLU A 501 -42.88 -9.89 0.77
C GLU A 501 -43.71 -10.48 1.90
N GLY A 502 -43.77 -9.81 3.06
CA GLY A 502 -44.49 -10.29 4.24
C GLY A 502 -44.04 -11.69 4.73
N ALA A 503 -42.78 -12.06 4.51
CA ALA A 503 -42.30 -13.44 4.59
C ALA A 503 -41.67 -13.81 5.94
N PHE A 504 -41.03 -12.86 6.63
CA PHE A 504 -40.18 -13.11 7.81
C PHE A 504 -40.69 -12.39 9.06
N ASP A 505 -40.62 -13.06 10.21
CA ASP A 505 -40.91 -12.44 11.52
C ASP A 505 -39.72 -11.61 12.01
N VAL A 506 -38.50 -12.10 11.74
CA VAL A 506 -37.24 -11.44 12.06
C VAL A 506 -36.31 -11.51 10.85
N ILE A 507 -35.61 -10.42 10.55
CA ILE A 507 -34.47 -10.39 9.65
C ILE A 507 -33.23 -10.01 10.47
N ILE A 508 -32.11 -10.68 10.22
CA ILE A 508 -30.79 -10.38 10.76
C ILE A 508 -29.85 -10.11 9.59
N THR A 509 -29.15 -8.98 9.63
CA THR A 509 -28.12 -8.62 8.66
C THR A 509 -26.76 -8.72 9.33
N ASP A 510 -26.10 -9.83 9.07
CA ASP A 510 -24.79 -10.18 9.61
C ASP A 510 -23.74 -9.98 8.51
N SER A 511 -23.39 -8.71 8.27
CA SER A 511 -22.45 -8.29 7.25
C SER A 511 -21.14 -7.80 7.84
N SER A 512 -20.09 -7.85 7.03
CA SER A 512 -18.88 -7.06 7.24
C SER A 512 -19.18 -5.54 7.20
N ASP A 513 -18.17 -4.75 7.51
CA ASP A 513 -18.16 -3.28 7.37
C ASP A 513 -18.57 -2.81 5.95
N PRO A 514 -19.01 -1.55 5.77
CA PRO A 514 -19.56 -1.02 4.50
C PRO A 514 -18.54 -0.81 3.36
N ILE A 515 -17.66 -1.79 3.14
CA ILE A 515 -16.69 -1.87 2.04
C ILE A 515 -17.05 -3.05 1.14
N GLY A 516 -16.80 -2.91 -0.17
CA GLY A 516 -16.96 -3.99 -1.14
C GLY A 516 -18.42 -4.48 -1.24
N PRO A 517 -18.69 -5.79 -1.11
CA PRO A 517 -20.02 -6.35 -1.35
C PRO A 517 -21.08 -5.88 -0.32
N ALA A 518 -20.68 -5.48 0.88
CA ALA A 518 -21.60 -5.07 1.95
C ALA A 518 -22.11 -3.63 1.83
N GLU A 519 -21.51 -2.77 1.00
CA GLU A 519 -21.84 -1.34 0.87
C GLU A 519 -23.34 -1.08 0.58
N THR A 520 -23.98 -1.98 -0.17
CA THR A 520 -25.40 -1.85 -0.56
C THR A 520 -26.37 -2.05 0.62
N LEU A 521 -25.93 -2.72 1.69
CA LEU A 521 -26.73 -3.09 2.85
C LEU A 521 -26.96 -1.93 3.84
N PHE A 522 -26.18 -0.84 3.71
CA PHE A 522 -26.23 0.33 4.59
C PHE A 522 -26.99 1.53 4.00
N ARG A 523 -27.56 1.39 2.79
CA ARG A 523 -28.25 2.48 2.06
C ARG A 523 -29.75 2.51 2.32
N GLU A 524 -30.40 3.67 2.19
CA GLU A 524 -31.86 3.85 2.41
C GLU A 524 -32.74 2.83 1.63
N SER A 525 -32.36 2.51 0.39
CA SER A 525 -33.03 1.49 -0.45
C SER A 525 -33.04 0.09 0.15
N TYR A 526 -32.10 -0.23 1.06
CA TYR A 526 -32.08 -1.48 1.80
C TYR A 526 -33.22 -1.56 2.82
N PHE A 527 -33.47 -0.46 3.55
CA PHE A 527 -34.49 -0.42 4.59
C PHE A 527 -35.92 -0.50 4.04
N GLU A 528 -36.17 0.07 2.85
CA GLU A 528 -37.42 -0.13 2.12
C GLU A 528 -37.64 -1.62 1.79
N LEU A 529 -36.58 -2.30 1.34
CA LEU A 529 -36.61 -3.71 0.97
C LEU A 529 -36.84 -4.64 2.17
N VAL A 530 -36.10 -4.42 3.27
CA VAL A 530 -36.27 -5.12 4.55
C VAL A 530 -37.70 -4.94 5.08
N LYS A 531 -38.22 -3.71 5.05
CA LYS A 531 -39.60 -3.40 5.46
C LYS A 531 -40.65 -4.17 4.66
N ARG A 532 -40.44 -4.36 3.35
CA ARG A 532 -41.32 -5.16 2.49
C ARG A 532 -41.22 -6.66 2.79
N ALA A 533 -40.02 -7.18 3.06
CA ALA A 533 -39.79 -8.59 3.34
C ALA A 533 -40.31 -9.04 4.73
N LEU A 534 -40.40 -8.12 5.70
CA LEU A 534 -40.94 -8.36 7.03
C LEU A 534 -42.47 -8.50 7.05
N LYS A 535 -42.97 -9.38 7.93
CA LYS A 535 -44.38 -9.49 8.32
C LYS A 535 -44.83 -8.27 9.15
N PRO A 536 -46.14 -8.01 9.28
CA PRO A 536 -46.67 -7.03 10.22
C PRO A 536 -46.13 -7.26 11.65
N GLY A 537 -45.51 -6.22 12.23
CA GLY A 537 -44.88 -6.29 13.54
C GLY A 537 -43.48 -6.92 13.58
N GLY A 538 -42.93 -7.34 12.43
CA GLY A 538 -41.61 -7.95 12.34
C GLY A 538 -40.45 -6.98 12.65
N ILE A 539 -39.29 -7.56 12.94
CA ILE A 539 -38.11 -6.87 13.48
C ILE A 539 -36.88 -7.09 12.58
N ILE A 540 -36.09 -6.04 12.36
CA ILE A 540 -34.73 -6.11 11.79
C ILE A 540 -33.70 -5.89 12.92
N CYS A 541 -32.62 -6.67 12.87
CA CYS A 541 -31.37 -6.42 13.59
C CYS A 541 -30.22 -6.47 12.58
N SER A 542 -29.22 -5.62 12.73
CA SER A 542 -28.06 -5.58 11.83
C SER A 542 -26.83 -5.14 12.59
N GLN A 543 -25.65 -5.53 12.10
CA GLN A 543 -24.41 -4.82 12.38
C GLN A 543 -24.62 -3.32 12.17
N GLY A 544 -24.15 -2.50 13.11
CA GLY A 544 -24.30 -1.04 13.11
C GLY A 544 -23.02 -0.27 13.44
N GLY A 545 -21.84 -0.87 13.20
CA GLY A 545 -20.53 -0.26 13.46
C GLY A 545 -20.25 0.08 14.92
N SER A 546 -19.37 1.07 15.16
CA SER A 546 -19.03 1.59 16.49
C SER A 546 -19.04 3.11 16.52
N PHE A 547 -19.82 3.70 17.44
CA PHE A 547 -19.86 5.15 17.66
C PHE A 547 -18.54 5.74 18.19
N TRP A 548 -17.59 4.90 18.61
CA TRP A 548 -16.24 5.36 18.97
C TRP A 548 -15.39 5.72 17.73
N LEU A 549 -15.73 5.16 16.57
CA LEU A 549 -15.10 5.47 15.29
C LEU A 549 -15.83 6.63 14.62
N ASP A 550 -17.12 6.45 14.30
CA ASP A 550 -17.94 7.48 13.67
C ASP A 550 -19.41 7.46 14.18
N ALA A 551 -19.68 8.23 15.23
CA ALA A 551 -21.05 8.45 15.72
C ALA A 551 -21.94 9.23 14.72
N GLY A 552 -21.36 9.93 13.75
CA GLY A 552 -22.08 10.63 12.69
C GLY A 552 -22.68 9.67 11.68
N HIS A 553 -21.87 8.74 11.16
CA HIS A 553 -22.31 7.66 10.28
C HIS A 553 -23.33 6.73 10.96
N VAL A 554 -23.08 6.32 12.21
CA VAL A 554 -24.05 5.51 12.98
C VAL A 554 -25.40 6.22 13.14
N ARG A 555 -25.41 7.55 13.39
CA ARG A 555 -26.64 8.34 13.42
C ARG A 555 -27.33 8.39 12.06
N GLU A 556 -26.58 8.58 10.98
CA GLU A 556 -27.11 8.65 9.62
C GLU A 556 -27.85 7.34 9.24
N THR A 557 -27.25 6.18 9.53
CA THR A 557 -27.87 4.87 9.33
C THR A 557 -29.12 4.68 10.19
N LEU A 558 -29.12 5.14 11.45
CA LEU A 558 -30.31 5.16 12.29
C LEU A 558 -31.41 6.09 11.73
N ASP A 559 -31.04 7.24 11.16
CA ASP A 559 -31.99 8.17 10.54
C ASP A 559 -32.60 7.62 9.24
N TYR A 560 -31.84 6.89 8.42
CA TYR A 560 -32.40 6.11 7.31
C TYR A 560 -33.40 5.07 7.84
N CYS A 561 -33.03 4.30 8.86
CA CYS A 561 -33.93 3.31 9.46
C CYS A 561 -35.23 3.93 10.01
N ARG A 562 -35.15 5.09 10.68
CA ARG A 562 -36.30 5.84 11.25
C ARG A 562 -37.32 6.28 10.21
N LYS A 563 -36.95 6.45 8.94
CA LYS A 563 -37.91 6.74 7.84
C LYS A 563 -38.84 5.56 7.55
N HIS A 564 -38.36 4.33 7.77
CA HIS A 564 -39.09 3.12 7.41
C HIS A 564 -39.79 2.47 8.62
N PHE A 565 -39.21 2.54 9.82
CA PHE A 565 -39.68 1.82 11.00
C PHE A 565 -40.15 2.78 12.12
N PRO A 566 -41.34 2.56 12.72
CA PRO A 566 -41.86 3.39 13.81
C PRO A 566 -41.07 3.26 15.12
N ARG A 567 -40.29 2.19 15.30
CA ARG A 567 -39.38 2.00 16.44
C ARG A 567 -38.01 1.62 15.94
N VAL A 568 -37.01 2.40 16.35
CA VAL A 568 -35.58 2.20 16.04
C VAL A 568 -34.78 2.49 17.30
N THR A 569 -33.79 1.65 17.58
CA THR A 569 -32.83 1.82 18.69
C THR A 569 -31.44 1.31 18.29
N TYR A 570 -30.47 1.48 19.18
CA TYR A 570 -29.11 1.00 19.03
C TYR A 570 -28.69 0.20 20.27
N GLY A 571 -28.31 -1.06 20.07
CA GLY A 571 -27.76 -1.96 21.09
C GLY A 571 -26.24 -2.12 20.97
N LEU A 572 -25.62 -2.78 21.94
CA LEU A 572 -24.17 -3.01 22.03
C LEU A 572 -23.81 -4.44 22.46
N ALA A 573 -22.69 -4.94 21.95
CA ALA A 573 -21.94 -6.07 22.50
C ALA A 573 -20.45 -5.68 22.69
N ALA A 574 -19.83 -6.18 23.76
CA ALA A 574 -18.38 -6.10 23.95
C ALA A 574 -17.73 -7.29 23.24
N VAL A 575 -16.95 -7.03 22.20
CA VAL A 575 -16.28 -8.02 21.34
C VAL A 575 -14.82 -7.61 21.25
N PRO A 576 -13.93 -8.17 22.09
CA PRO A 576 -12.55 -7.70 22.24
C PRO A 576 -11.72 -7.64 20.95
N SER A 577 -11.97 -8.55 20.00
CA SER A 577 -11.25 -8.62 18.73
C SER A 577 -11.73 -7.66 17.65
N TYR A 578 -12.87 -6.99 17.83
CA TYR A 578 -13.36 -5.97 16.90
C TYR A 578 -12.77 -4.57 17.19
N PRO A 579 -12.71 -3.68 16.18
CA PRO A 579 -12.30 -2.29 16.35
C PRO A 579 -12.99 -1.61 17.55
N THR A 580 -12.20 -0.99 18.42
CA THR A 580 -12.65 -0.36 19.70
C THR A 580 -13.14 -1.32 20.79
N GLY A 581 -13.03 -2.65 20.60
CA GLY A 581 -13.36 -3.69 21.59
C GLY A 581 -14.86 -3.89 21.82
N GLN A 582 -15.70 -3.29 20.98
CA GLN A 582 -17.15 -3.36 21.03
C GLN A 582 -17.75 -3.02 19.67
N ILE A 583 -18.94 -3.53 19.42
CA ILE A 583 -19.73 -3.25 18.22
C ILE A 583 -21.19 -3.02 18.61
N GLY A 584 -21.91 -2.27 17.80
CA GLY A 584 -23.33 -2.04 18.01
C GLY A 584 -24.21 -2.66 16.94
N PHE A 585 -25.50 -2.66 17.27
CA PHE A 585 -26.56 -3.18 16.41
C PHE A 585 -27.63 -2.11 16.28
N PHE A 586 -27.99 -1.72 15.05
CA PHE A 586 -29.25 -1.02 14.88
C PHE A 586 -30.38 -2.06 14.86
N ILE A 587 -31.45 -1.76 15.60
CA ILE A 587 -32.57 -2.67 15.78
C ILE A 587 -33.87 -1.89 15.59
N ALA A 588 -34.78 -2.40 14.77
CA ALA A 588 -36.01 -1.70 14.43
C ALA A 588 -37.21 -2.64 14.23
N SER A 589 -38.42 -2.13 14.51
CA SER A 589 -39.68 -2.89 14.49
C SER A 589 -40.74 -2.16 13.68
N LEU A 590 -41.56 -2.93 12.95
CA LEU A 590 -42.79 -2.44 12.33
C LEU A 590 -43.95 -2.24 13.33
N ASN A 591 -43.82 -2.75 14.57
CA ASN A 591 -44.77 -2.51 15.64
C ASN A 591 -44.38 -1.23 16.44
N PRO A 592 -45.23 -0.19 16.50
CA PRO A 592 -44.96 1.01 17.29
C PRO A 592 -44.85 0.74 18.80
N GLU A 593 -45.45 -0.35 19.30
CA GLU A 593 -45.45 -0.69 20.73
C GLU A 593 -44.25 -1.55 21.16
N THR A 594 -43.30 -1.85 20.26
CA THR A 594 -42.10 -2.61 20.65
C THR A 594 -41.20 -1.78 21.58
N ASP A 595 -41.03 -2.28 22.80
CA ASP A 595 -39.91 -1.94 23.68
C ASP A 595 -38.77 -2.93 23.44
N PHE A 596 -37.65 -2.43 22.96
CA PHE A 596 -36.44 -3.22 22.75
C PHE A 596 -35.63 -3.40 24.04
N ARG A 597 -35.81 -2.53 25.04
CA ARG A 597 -35.02 -2.62 26.27
C ARG A 597 -35.51 -3.75 27.17
N GLU A 598 -36.82 -4.01 27.19
CA GLU A 598 -37.43 -5.06 28.00
C GLU A 598 -37.85 -6.24 27.10
N PRO A 599 -37.11 -7.36 27.11
CA PRO A 599 -37.39 -8.49 26.21
C PRO A 599 -38.77 -9.10 26.49
N THR A 600 -39.54 -9.32 25.42
CA THR A 600 -40.85 -9.97 25.43
C THR A 600 -40.73 -11.44 25.86
N ARG A 601 -39.72 -12.16 25.34
CA ARG A 601 -39.33 -13.48 25.83
C ARG A 601 -38.15 -13.34 26.79
N LYS A 602 -38.38 -13.73 28.05
CA LYS A 602 -37.34 -13.90 29.06
C LYS A 602 -37.03 -15.38 29.18
N PHE A 603 -35.77 -15.68 29.48
CA PHE A 603 -35.29 -17.02 29.78
C PHE A 603 -34.75 -17.01 31.21
N GLU A 604 -35.08 -18.06 31.96
CA GLU A 604 -34.45 -18.33 33.25
C GLU A 604 -33.00 -18.79 33.04
N ASP A 605 -32.13 -18.61 34.03
CA ASP A 605 -30.71 -19.00 33.93
C ASP A 605 -30.54 -20.48 33.53
N THR A 606 -31.45 -21.37 33.96
CA THR A 606 -31.44 -22.78 33.58
C THR A 606 -31.80 -23.04 32.11
N GLU A 607 -32.55 -22.15 31.46
CA GLU A 607 -32.80 -22.21 30.01
C GLU A 607 -31.61 -21.64 29.22
N ILE A 608 -30.99 -20.57 29.72
CA ILE A 608 -29.73 -19.99 29.20
C ILE A 608 -28.60 -21.04 29.21
N ASP A 609 -28.42 -21.73 30.34
CA ASP A 609 -27.45 -22.82 30.50
C ASP A 609 -27.74 -24.00 29.55
N GLN A 610 -29.01 -24.39 29.38
CA GLN A 610 -29.41 -25.45 28.46
C GLN A 610 -29.16 -25.09 26.98
N MET A 611 -29.25 -23.81 26.64
CA MET A 611 -28.88 -23.29 25.32
C MET A 611 -27.36 -23.10 25.15
N GLY A 612 -26.57 -23.26 26.22
CA GLY A 612 -25.12 -23.10 26.21
C GLY A 612 -24.69 -21.67 25.87
N MET A 613 -25.47 -20.67 26.26
CA MET A 613 -25.15 -19.26 26.06
C MET A 613 -23.98 -18.85 26.97
N ARG A 614 -23.11 -17.99 26.48
CA ARG A 614 -21.89 -17.53 27.15
C ARG A 614 -21.87 -16.03 27.44
N TYR A 615 -22.72 -15.24 26.77
CA TYR A 615 -22.80 -13.77 26.92
C TYR A 615 -24.24 -13.28 27.15
N TYR A 616 -25.20 -13.78 26.38
CA TYR A 616 -26.58 -13.29 26.43
C TYR A 616 -27.30 -13.75 27.70
N THR A 617 -27.86 -12.79 28.43
CA THR A 617 -28.84 -12.99 29.50
C THR A 617 -29.93 -11.93 29.39
N THR A 618 -31.04 -12.11 30.10
CA THR A 618 -32.12 -11.11 30.19
C THR A 618 -31.61 -9.73 30.69
N ASP A 619 -30.60 -9.69 31.56
CA ASP A 619 -30.03 -8.44 32.07
C ASP A 619 -28.97 -7.83 31.14
N ILE A 620 -28.20 -8.66 30.44
CA ILE A 620 -27.30 -8.20 29.37
C ILE A 620 -28.11 -7.59 28.22
N HIS A 621 -29.25 -8.18 27.85
CA HIS A 621 -30.21 -7.60 26.89
C HIS A 621 -30.61 -6.17 27.28
N ARG A 622 -31.08 -5.95 28.52
CA ARG A 622 -31.46 -4.62 29.03
C ARG A 622 -30.29 -3.63 29.03
N THR A 623 -29.08 -4.13 29.31
CA THR A 623 -27.86 -3.33 29.43
C THR A 623 -27.32 -2.91 28.06
N ALA A 624 -27.49 -3.73 27.02
CA ALA A 624 -27.05 -3.43 25.65
C ALA A 624 -27.58 -2.09 25.10
N PHE A 625 -28.77 -1.67 25.52
CA PHE A 625 -29.38 -0.38 25.14
C PHE A 625 -29.02 0.79 26.06
N THR A 626 -28.14 0.59 27.05
CA THR A 626 -27.71 1.62 28.00
C THR A 626 -26.42 2.27 27.53
N LEU A 627 -26.55 3.24 26.62
CA LEU A 627 -25.41 3.88 25.94
C LEU A 627 -24.64 4.88 26.84
N PRO A 628 -23.32 5.06 26.62
CA PRO A 628 -22.56 6.16 27.22
C PRO A 628 -23.18 7.53 26.93
N ARG A 629 -23.10 8.47 27.88
CA ARG A 629 -23.80 9.77 27.80
C ARG A 629 -23.53 10.55 26.50
N PHE A 630 -22.31 10.50 25.96
CA PHE A 630 -21.97 11.20 24.72
C PHE A 630 -22.63 10.53 23.50
N ALA A 631 -22.59 9.19 23.42
CA ALA A 631 -23.21 8.41 22.36
C ALA A 631 -24.74 8.54 22.40
N ALA A 632 -25.35 8.47 23.60
CA ALA A 632 -26.78 8.71 23.78
C ALA A 632 -27.21 10.06 23.22
N LYS A 633 -26.45 11.14 23.49
CA LYS A 633 -26.69 12.49 22.95
C LYS A 633 -26.44 12.59 21.44
N ALA A 634 -25.47 11.84 20.91
CA ALA A 634 -25.15 11.87 19.49
C ALA A 634 -26.20 11.15 18.63
N LEU A 635 -26.66 9.98 19.09
CA LEU A 635 -27.57 9.10 18.34
C LEU A 635 -29.06 9.42 18.56
N ASN A 636 -29.41 10.01 19.71
CA ASN A 636 -30.76 10.49 20.04
C ASN A 636 -30.69 11.96 20.51
N PRO A 637 -30.47 12.92 19.59
CA PRO A 637 -30.27 14.34 19.90
C PRO A 637 -31.53 15.09 20.36
#